data_AF-A0A8T7FGC8-F1
#
_entry.id   AF-A0A8T7FGC8-F1
#
_cell.length_a   1.000
_cell.length_b   1.000
_cell.length_c   1.000
_cell.angle_alpha   90.00
_cell.angle_beta   90.00
_cell.angle_gamma   90.00
#
_symmetry.space_group_name_H-M   'P 1'
#
loop_
_entity.id
_entity.type
_entity.pdbx_description
1 polymer ?
#
loop_
_entity_poly.entity_id
_entity_poly.type
_entity_poly.pdbx_seq_one_letter_code
_entity_poly.pdbx_strand_id
1 'polypeptide(L)'
;MPKLTRAELQELLQAAVQSQPHRLCPTCELFLTYIAHLRRDSDSADNDLFAPLKVPYKDMHKFIGCRPCPPGLLYTEYMKRKQKSISNETDLRG
;
A
#
# COMPACT_ATOMS: atom_id res chain seq x y z
N MET A 1 11.61 -3.97 10.50
CA MET A 1 10.22 -3.49 10.62
C MET A 1 9.32 -4.65 11.03
N PRO A 2 8.62 -4.51 12.16
CA PRO A 2 7.58 -5.45 12.54
C PRO A 2 6.48 -5.51 11.48
N LYS A 3 5.73 -6.61 11.47
CA LYS A 3 4.53 -6.75 10.64
C LYS A 3 3.54 -5.63 11.00
N LEU A 4 2.84 -5.13 9.99
CA LEU A 4 1.72 -4.21 10.22
C LEU A 4 0.68 -4.91 11.10
N THR A 5 0.19 -4.18 12.09
CA THR A 5 -1.02 -4.63 12.81
C THR A 5 -2.22 -4.56 11.87
N ARG A 6 -3.25 -5.37 12.15
CA ARG A 6 -4.50 -5.35 11.38
C ARG A 6 -5.13 -3.96 11.33
N ALA A 7 -5.08 -3.20 12.42
CA ALA A 7 -5.62 -1.84 12.49
C ALA A 7 -4.85 -0.87 11.57
N GLU A 8 -3.52 -0.85 11.65
CA GLU A 8 -2.69 -0.03 10.75
C GLU A 8 -2.93 -0.41 9.29
N LEU A 9 -3.05 -1.70 8.99
CA LEU A 9 -3.34 -2.18 7.65
C LEU A 9 -4.71 -1.67 7.16
N GLN A 10 -5.75 -1.74 7.98
CA GLN A 10 -7.07 -1.22 7.63
C GLN A 10 -7.05 0.28 7.34
N GLU A 11 -6.34 1.07 8.15
CA GLU A 11 -6.18 2.52 7.94
C GLU A 11 -5.49 2.82 6.60
N LEU A 12 -4.38 2.11 6.30
CA LEU A 12 -3.62 2.29 5.06
C LEU A 12 -4.45 1.90 3.83
N LEU A 13 -5.20 0.79 3.89
CA LEU A 13 -6.08 0.35 2.82
C LEU A 13 -7.25 1.32 2.61
N GLN A 14 -7.86 1.81 3.69
CA GLN A 14 -8.94 2.78 3.62
C GLN A 14 -8.46 4.09 2.97
N ALA A 15 -7.30 4.60 3.37
CA ALA A 15 -6.68 5.78 2.75
C ALA A 15 -6.40 5.55 1.25
N ALA A 16 -5.95 4.36 0.87
CA ALA A 16 -5.70 4.00 -0.52
C ALA A 16 -6.97 4.08 -1.37
N VAL A 17 -8.09 3.56 -0.86
CA VAL A 17 -9.39 3.55 -1.56
C VAL A 17 -9.98 4.95 -1.63
N GLN A 18 -9.93 5.72 -0.54
CA GLN A 18 -10.53 7.05 -0.46
C GLN A 18 -9.77 8.13 -1.25
N SER A 19 -8.47 7.94 -1.48
CA SER A 19 -7.63 8.94 -2.17
C SER A 19 -7.77 8.94 -3.70
N GLN A 20 -8.67 8.13 -4.27
CA GLN A 20 -8.75 7.87 -5.70
C GLN A 20 -9.57 8.92 -6.47
N PRO A 21 -8.96 9.71 -7.39
CA PRO A 21 -9.66 10.74 -8.14
C PRO A 21 -10.46 10.18 -9.34
N HIS A 22 -10.19 8.94 -9.75
CA HIS A 22 -10.83 8.32 -10.91
C HIS A 22 -11.32 6.92 -10.58
N ARG A 23 -12.44 6.52 -11.22
CA ARG A 23 -13.05 5.19 -11.04
C ARG A 23 -12.12 4.03 -11.37
N LEU A 24 -11.16 4.26 -12.26
CA LEU A 24 -10.18 3.24 -12.68
C LEU A 24 -8.94 3.21 -11.77
N CYS A 25 -8.75 4.11 -10.82
CA CYS A 25 -7.58 4.06 -9.94
C CYS A 25 -7.37 2.72 -9.19
N PRO A 26 -8.39 1.96 -8.75
CA PRO A 26 -8.19 0.63 -8.15
C PRO A 26 -7.49 -0.37 -9.07
N THR A 27 -7.60 -0.19 -10.39
CA THR A 27 -7.03 -1.10 -11.39
C THR A 27 -5.67 -0.63 -11.93
N CYS A 28 -5.14 0.48 -11.41
CA CYS A 28 -3.88 1.03 -11.87
C CYS A 28 -2.66 0.32 -11.24
N GLU A 29 -1.57 0.20 -12.01
CA GLU A 29 -0.32 -0.42 -11.51
C GLU A 29 0.21 0.22 -10.22
N LEU A 30 0.10 1.55 -10.05
CA LEU A 30 0.61 2.22 -8.84
C LEU A 30 -0.19 1.85 -7.58
N PHE A 31 -1.51 1.77 -7.70
CA PHE A 31 -2.37 1.31 -6.62
C PHE A 31 -2.07 -0.15 -6.30
N LEU A 32 -2.06 -1.01 -7.31
CA LEU A 32 -1.82 -2.45 -7.13
C LEU A 32 -0.42 -2.74 -6.57
N THR A 33 0.59 -1.96 -6.95
CA THR A 33 1.93 -2.03 -6.36
C THR A 33 1.89 -1.67 -4.88
N TYR A 34 1.21 -0.57 -4.52
CA TYR A 34 1.05 -0.18 -3.12
C TYR A 34 0.36 -1.28 -2.30
N ILE A 35 -0.75 -1.83 -2.80
CA ILE A 35 -1.46 -2.95 -2.17
C ILE A 35 -0.57 -4.18 -2.00
N ALA A 36 0.24 -4.52 -3.01
CA ALA A 36 1.16 -5.65 -2.94
C ALA A 36 2.23 -5.47 -1.86
N HIS A 37 2.73 -4.24 -1.66
CA HIS A 37 3.66 -3.92 -0.59
C HIS A 37 3.03 -4.06 0.80
N LEU A 38 1.81 -3.54 0.99
CA LEU A 38 1.08 -3.70 2.25
C LEU A 38 0.85 -5.18 2.57
N ARG A 39 0.47 -5.99 1.57
CA ARG A 39 0.28 -7.43 1.73
C ARG A 39 1.55 -8.18 2.11
N ARG A 40 2.70 -7.78 1.55
CA ARG A 40 3.99 -8.37 1.91
C ARG A 40 4.34 -8.09 3.38
N ASP A 41 4.01 -6.89 3.84
CA ASP A 41 4.35 -6.41 5.18
C ASP A 41 3.25 -6.71 6.23
N SER A 42 2.15 -7.36 5.85
CA SER A 42 1.07 -7.82 6.75
C SER A 42 1.23 -9.27 7.20
N ASP A 43 0.45 -9.70 8.19
CA ASP A 43 0.29 -11.11 8.53
C ASP A 43 -0.49 -11.87 7.45
N SER A 44 -0.23 -13.17 7.33
CA SER A 44 -1.00 -14.09 6.48
C SER A 44 -2.47 -14.23 6.92
N ALA A 45 -2.75 -14.05 8.21
CA ALA A 45 -4.10 -14.07 8.76
C ALA A 45 -4.97 -12.91 8.24
N ASP A 46 -4.35 -11.82 7.79
CA ASP A 46 -5.03 -10.62 7.29
C ASP A 46 -5.25 -10.64 5.75
N ASN A 47 -5.03 -11.79 5.10
CA ASN A 47 -5.22 -11.93 3.65
C ASN A 47 -6.67 -11.64 3.20
N ASP A 48 -7.64 -11.79 4.10
CA ASP A 48 -9.05 -11.49 3.87
C ASP A 48 -9.27 -10.01 3.50
N LEU A 49 -8.48 -9.09 4.07
CA LEU A 49 -8.58 -7.65 3.81
C LEU A 49 -8.22 -7.26 2.38
N PHE A 50 -7.47 -8.11 1.66
CA PHE A 50 -7.05 -7.85 0.28
C PHE A 50 -8.01 -8.43 -0.76
N ALA A 51 -8.91 -9.33 -0.36
CA ALA A 51 -9.82 -9.99 -1.29
C ALA A 51 -10.67 -9.00 -2.13
N PRO A 52 -11.21 -7.90 -1.56
CA PRO A 52 -11.98 -6.91 -2.32
C PRO A 52 -11.15 -6.10 -3.32
N LEU A 53 -9.82 -6.09 -3.18
CA LEU A 53 -8.90 -5.28 -3.97
C LEU A 53 -8.22 -6.09 -5.09
N LYS A 54 -8.60 -7.36 -5.25
CA LYS A 54 -8.03 -8.24 -6.27
C LYS A 54 -8.55 -7.85 -7.65
N VAL A 55 -7.63 -7.43 -8.52
CA VAL A 55 -7.93 -7.06 -9.90
C VAL A 55 -7.45 -8.16 -10.85
N PRO A 56 -8.29 -8.68 -11.77
CA PRO A 56 -7.83 -9.58 -12.81
C PRO A 56 -6.81 -8.90 -13.73
N TYR A 57 -5.79 -9.63 -14.17
CA TYR A 57 -4.70 -9.07 -14.98
C TYR A 57 -5.19 -8.32 -16.24
N LYS A 58 -6.24 -8.84 -16.89
CA LYS A 58 -6.86 -8.23 -18.08
C LYS A 58 -7.49 -6.85 -17.83
N ASP A 59 -7.83 -6.55 -16.57
CA ASP A 59 -8.49 -5.31 -16.16
C ASP A 59 -7.47 -4.32 -15.58
N MET A 60 -6.20 -4.73 -15.41
CA MET A 60 -5.13 -3.85 -15.00
C MET A 60 -4.77 -2.88 -16.13
N HIS A 61 -4.53 -1.63 -15.77
CA HIS A 61 -4.04 -0.64 -16.71
C HIS A 61 -2.84 0.11 -16.17
N LYS A 62 -2.05 0.64 -17.10
CA LYS A 62 -0.92 1.52 -16.82
C LYS A 62 -1.42 2.88 -16.33
N PHE A 63 -0.47 3.77 -16.03
CA PHE A 63 -0.73 5.11 -15.54
C PHE A 63 -1.80 5.88 -16.34
N ILE A 64 -2.79 6.45 -15.63
CA ILE A 64 -3.93 7.19 -16.21
C ILE A 64 -3.72 8.71 -16.27
N GLY A 65 -2.54 9.21 -15.91
CA GLY A 65 -2.24 10.65 -15.99
C GLY A 65 -2.30 11.45 -14.68
N CYS A 66 -2.60 10.84 -13.52
CA CYS A 66 -2.66 11.58 -12.25
C CYS A 66 -1.29 12.15 -11.84
N ARG A 67 -1.13 13.48 -11.75
CA ARG A 67 0.09 14.14 -11.26
C ARG A 67 -0.22 15.14 -10.14
N PRO A 68 0.19 14.88 -8.87
CA PRO A 68 0.76 13.62 -8.36
C PRO A 68 -0.29 12.50 -8.29
N CYS A 69 0.14 11.24 -8.39
CA CYS A 69 -0.74 10.09 -8.24
C CYS A 69 -0.93 9.78 -6.75
N PRO A 70 -2.16 9.81 -6.19
CA PRO A 70 -2.35 9.63 -4.75
C PRO A 70 -1.84 8.29 -4.20
N PRO A 71 -2.06 7.13 -4.84
CA PRO A 71 -1.41 5.88 -4.44
C PRO A 71 0.13 5.95 -4.43
N GLY A 72 0.73 6.69 -5.37
CA GLY A 72 2.18 6.90 -5.40
C GLY A 72 2.68 7.74 -4.22
N LEU A 73 1.90 8.73 -3.78
CA LEU A 73 2.19 9.52 -2.58
C LEU A 73 2.10 8.66 -1.32
N LEU A 74 1.04 7.84 -1.21
CA LEU A 74 0.86 6.92 -0.08
C LEU A 74 2.00 5.89 -0.01
N TYR A 75 2.43 5.34 -1.15
CA TYR A 75 3.58 4.46 -1.20
C TYR A 75 4.87 5.16 -0.74
N THR A 76 5.10 6.39 -1.22
CA THR A 76 6.28 7.17 -0.83
C THR A 76 6.30 7.43 0.68
N GLU A 77 5.17 7.83 1.25
CA GLU A 77 5.03 8.06 2.69
C GLU A 77 5.22 6.76 3.50
N TYR A 78 4.63 5.66 3.04
CA TYR A 78 4.82 4.35 3.64
C TYR A 78 6.29 3.92 3.66
N MET A 79 7.01 4.08 2.54
CA MET A 79 8.42 3.73 2.45
C MET A 79 9.31 4.61 3.34
N LYS A 80 8.99 5.91 3.51
CA LYS A 80 9.68 6.79 4.46
C LYS A 80 9.52 6.31 5.91
N ARG A 81 8.31 5.89 6.30
CA ARG A 81 8.05 5.32 7.64
C ARG A 81 8.84 4.02 7.85
N LYS A 82 8.85 3.16 6.83
CA LYS A 82 9.62 1.91 6.84
C LYS A 82 11.12 2.14 7.03
N GLN A 83 11.70 3.11 6.31
CA GLN A 83 13.11 3.45 6.44
C GLN A 83 13.44 3.96 7.85
N LYS A 84 12.62 4.86 8.41
CA LYS A 84 12.80 5.38 9.78
C LYS A 84 12.75 4.27 10.84
N SER A 85 11.83 3.32 10.70
CA SER A 85 11.73 2.17 11.61
C SER A 85 12.99 1.31 11.59
N ILE A 86 13.60 1.09 10.41
CA ILE A 86 14.82 0.28 10.27
C ILE A 86 16.02 1.00 10.90
N SER A 87 16.15 2.31 10.73
CA SER A 87 17.23 3.09 11.35
C SER A 87 17.17 3.00 12.88
N ASN A 88 15.99 3.15 13.48
CA ASN A 88 15.82 3.07 14.93
C ASN A 88 16.08 1.66 15.51
N GLU A 89 15.79 0.58 14.76
CA GLU A 89 16.13 -0.80 15.19
C GLU A 89 17.64 -1.06 15.16
N THR A 90 18.39 -0.33 14.32
CA THR A 90 19.84 -0.49 14.16
C THR A 90 20.59 0.21 15.31
N ASP A 91 20.08 1.36 15.78
CA ASP A 91 20.67 2.10 16.89
C ASP A 91 20.47 1.40 18.26
N LEU A 92 19.45 0.56 18.41
CA LEU A 92 19.18 -0.20 19.64
C LEU A 92 20.00 -1.50 19.79
N ARG A 93 20.77 -1.88 18.77
CA ARG A 93 21.66 -3.05 18.79
C ARG A 93 23.15 -2.68 18.82
N GLY A 94 23.46 -1.39 18.94
CA GLY A 94 24.81 -0.84 19.07
C GLY A 94 25.23 -0.62 20.52
#